data_AF-A0A0D3GKB5-F1
#
_entry.id   AF-A0A0D3GKB5-F1
#
_cell.length_a   1.000
_cell.length_b   1.000
_cell.length_c   1.000
_cell.angle_alpha   90.00
_cell.angle_beta   90.00
_cell.angle_gamma   90.00
#
_symmetry.space_group_name_H-M   'P 1'
#
loop_
_entity.id
_entity.type
_entity.pdbx_description
1 polymer ?
#
loop_
_entity_poly.entity_id
_entity_poly.type
_entity_poly.pdbx_seq_one_letter_code
_entity_poly.pdbx_strand_id
1 'polypeptide(L)'
;MRTVALGIVAMACLVAMAHGGNFFQDAEVSWGQGRGKIVDGGRGLDLTLDRSSGSGFQSKSDDMSYRRMRWVQRKFMIYNYCTDAKRFPQGTPAECKLR
;
A
#
# COMPACT_ATOMS: atom_id res chain seq x y z
N MET A 1 -40.11 21.95 -2.81
CA MET A 1 -39.15 21.71 -3.93
C MET A 1 -37.73 22.22 -3.61
N ARG A 2 -37.52 23.49 -3.22
CA ARG A 2 -36.18 24.03 -2.91
C ARG A 2 -35.46 23.34 -1.73
N THR A 3 -36.19 23.01 -0.67
CA THR A 3 -35.68 22.28 0.51
C THR A 3 -35.34 20.82 0.21
N VAL A 4 -36.13 20.16 -0.64
CA VAL A 4 -35.89 18.79 -1.11
C VAL A 4 -34.64 18.74 -2.00
N ALA A 5 -34.49 19.71 -2.91
CA ALA A 5 -33.29 19.83 -3.75
C ALA A 5 -32.02 20.07 -2.91
N LEU A 6 -32.08 20.95 -1.90
CA LEU A 6 -30.97 21.16 -0.96
C LEU A 6 -30.61 19.90 -0.17
N GLY A 7 -31.60 19.13 0.27
CA GLY A 7 -31.38 17.86 0.96
C GLY A 7 -30.73 16.80 0.06
N ILE A 8 -31.17 16.69 -1.19
CA ILE A 8 -30.59 15.77 -2.18
C ILE A 8 -29.14 16.15 -2.51
N VAL A 9 -28.86 17.44 -2.70
CA VAL A 9 -27.48 17.92 -2.97
C VAL A 9 -26.56 17.68 -1.78
N ALA A 10 -27.02 17.96 -0.55
CA ALA A 10 -26.25 17.68 0.67
C ALA A 10 -25.97 16.17 0.84
N MET A 11 -26.95 15.33 0.57
CA MET A 11 -26.79 13.87 0.64
C MET A 11 -25.85 13.33 -0.45
N ALA A 12 -25.93 13.84 -1.67
CA ALA A 12 -25.00 13.49 -2.76
C ALA A 12 -23.53 13.84 -2.42
N CYS A 13 -23.29 14.98 -1.76
CA CYS A 13 -21.95 15.36 -1.29
C CYS A 13 -21.39 14.44 -0.21
N LEU A 14 -22.24 13.86 0.65
CA LEU A 14 -21.81 12.94 1.71
C LEU A 14 -21.36 11.57 1.16
N VAL A 15 -21.97 11.09 0.06
CA VAL A 15 -21.62 9.80 -0.54
C VAL A 15 -20.30 9.84 -1.33
N ALA A 16 -19.90 11.02 -1.82
CA ALA A 16 -18.69 11.20 -2.63
C ALA A 16 -17.36 11.07 -1.83
N MET A 17 -17.44 10.99 -0.50
CA MET A 17 -16.27 11.01 0.40
C MET A 17 -15.65 9.63 0.67
N ALA A 18 -16.25 8.53 0.19
CA ALA A 18 -15.77 7.17 0.47
C ALA A 18 -14.89 6.63 -0.67
N HIS A 19 -13.65 7.10 -0.78
CA HIS A 19 -12.65 6.46 -1.64
C HIS A 19 -11.86 5.43 -0.82
N GLY A 20 -12.19 4.15 -0.97
CA GLY A 20 -11.32 3.07 -0.52
C GLY A 20 -9.95 3.15 -1.20
N GLY A 21 -8.87 2.74 -0.52
CA GLY A 21 -7.53 2.74 -1.09
C GLY A 21 -7.44 1.85 -2.34
N ASN A 22 -6.58 2.23 -3.29
CA ASN A 22 -6.39 1.49 -4.53
C ASN A 22 -4.89 1.38 -4.83
N PHE A 23 -4.36 0.16 -4.88
CA PHE A 23 -2.94 -0.09 -5.08
C PHE A 23 -2.41 0.43 -6.44
N PHE A 24 -3.26 0.59 -7.46
CA PHE A 24 -2.84 1.25 -8.71
C PHE A 24 -2.48 2.72 -8.51
N GLN A 25 -3.04 3.37 -7.49
CA GLN A 25 -2.70 4.76 -7.16
C GLN A 25 -1.48 4.82 -6.24
N ASP A 26 -1.41 3.92 -5.25
CA ASP A 26 -0.51 4.07 -4.12
C ASP A 26 0.81 3.26 -4.22
N ALA A 27 0.87 2.24 -5.08
CA ALA A 27 1.99 1.28 -5.14
C ALA A 27 2.44 0.95 -6.57
N GLU A 28 3.67 0.48 -6.70
CA GLU A 28 4.21 -0.13 -7.91
C GLU A 28 5.02 -1.40 -7.58
N VAL A 29 4.92 -2.42 -8.43
CA VAL A 29 5.74 -3.64 -8.30
C VAL A 29 7.15 -3.30 -8.79
N SER A 30 8.13 -3.31 -7.89
CA SER A 30 9.50 -2.90 -8.19
C SER A 30 10.31 -4.03 -8.83
N TRP A 31 10.05 -5.27 -8.47
CA TRP A 31 10.70 -6.45 -9.05
C TRP A 31 9.86 -7.72 -8.85
N GLY A 32 10.18 -8.78 -9.61
CA GLY A 32 9.56 -10.10 -9.45
C GLY A 32 9.22 -10.85 -10.75
N GLN A 33 9.48 -10.25 -11.92
CA GLN A 33 9.27 -10.89 -13.25
C GLN A 33 7.87 -11.52 -13.39
N GLY A 34 6.83 -10.79 -12.97
CA GLY A 34 5.43 -11.27 -12.99
C GLY A 34 4.93 -11.94 -11.69
N ARG A 35 5.81 -12.14 -10.68
CA ARG A 35 5.42 -12.70 -9.36
C ARG A 35 4.76 -11.68 -8.42
N GLY A 36 4.88 -10.39 -8.72
CA GLY A 36 4.15 -9.32 -8.05
C GLY A 36 3.10 -8.75 -9.00
N LYS A 37 1.85 -8.64 -8.55
CA LYS A 37 0.76 -8.09 -9.36
C LYS A 37 -0.31 -7.41 -8.51
N ILE A 38 -0.85 -6.32 -9.03
CA ILE A 38 -2.05 -5.69 -8.49
C ILE A 38 -3.26 -6.41 -9.11
N VAL A 39 -4.16 -6.90 -8.26
CA VAL A 39 -5.31 -7.73 -8.63
C VAL A 39 -6.62 -7.07 -8.22
N ASP A 40 -7.73 -7.66 -8.67
CA ASP A 40 -9.07 -7.29 -8.24
C ASP A 40 -9.38 -5.79 -8.41
N GLY A 41 -9.05 -5.25 -9.59
CA GLY A 41 -9.28 -3.84 -9.92
C GLY A 41 -8.51 -2.84 -9.05
N GLY A 42 -7.43 -3.28 -8.38
CA GLY A 42 -6.63 -2.42 -7.51
C GLY A 42 -6.87 -2.62 -6.02
N ARG A 43 -7.75 -3.55 -5.64
CA ARG A 43 -8.08 -3.84 -4.24
C ARG A 43 -7.12 -4.83 -3.58
N GLY A 44 -6.34 -5.57 -4.36
CA GLY A 44 -5.36 -6.54 -3.86
C GLY A 44 -3.97 -6.35 -4.46
N LEU A 45 -2.94 -6.71 -3.69
CA LEU A 45 -1.57 -6.80 -4.14
C LEU A 45 -1.05 -8.20 -3.79
N ASP A 46 -0.85 -9.02 -4.81
CA ASP A 46 -0.33 -10.38 -4.67
C ASP A 46 1.18 -10.39 -4.89
N LEU A 47 1.91 -10.99 -3.96
CA LEU A 47 3.35 -11.24 -4.06
C LEU A 47 3.59 -12.74 -3.87
N THR A 48 4.26 -13.35 -4.84
CA THR A 48 4.62 -14.77 -4.78
C THR A 48 6.12 -14.92 -4.54
N LEU A 49 6.48 -15.99 -3.83
CA LEU A 49 7.84 -16.44 -3.60
C LEU A 49 7.93 -17.93 -3.97
N ASP A 50 8.90 -18.27 -4.81
CA ASP A 50 9.19 -19.64 -5.23
C ASP A 50 10.71 -19.93 -5.15
N ARG A 51 11.14 -21.10 -5.64
CA ARG A 51 12.55 -21.52 -5.61
C ARG A 51 13.48 -20.64 -6.45
N SER A 52 12.94 -19.99 -7.48
CA SER A 52 13.71 -19.15 -8.41
C SER A 52 13.86 -17.72 -7.90
N SER A 53 12.79 -17.12 -7.37
CA SER A 53 12.82 -15.74 -6.86
C SER A 53 11.55 -15.37 -6.08
N GLY A 54 11.58 -14.18 -5.49
CA GLY A 54 10.42 -13.52 -4.88
C GLY A 54 9.82 -12.43 -5.76
N SER A 55 9.16 -11.48 -5.09
CA SER A 55 8.68 -10.23 -5.67
C SER A 55 8.68 -9.13 -4.61
N GLY A 56 8.68 -7.88 -5.08
CA GLY A 56 8.65 -6.71 -4.21
C GLY A 56 7.88 -5.55 -4.84
N PHE A 57 7.47 -4.63 -3.99
CA PHE A 57 6.78 -3.42 -4.37
C PHE A 57 7.29 -2.24 -3.54
N GLN A 58 7.02 -1.03 -4.03
CA GLN A 58 7.27 0.21 -3.31
C GLN A 58 6.07 1.15 -3.43
N SER A 59 5.99 2.13 -2.53
CA SER A 59 5.03 3.22 -2.69
C SER A 59 5.45 4.08 -3.88
N LYS A 60 4.48 4.70 -4.55
CA LYS A 60 4.80 5.78 -5.48
C LYS A 60 5.44 6.97 -4.76
N SER A 61 6.10 7.83 -5.52
CA SER A 61 6.89 8.95 -5.00
C SER A 61 6.08 10.17 -4.58
N ASP A 62 4.75 10.15 -4.73
CA ASP A 62 3.90 11.25 -4.26
C ASP A 62 3.59 11.13 -2.75
N ASP A 63 3.43 12.29 -2.10
CA ASP A 63 3.26 12.39 -0.66
C ASP A 63 1.99 11.67 -0.16
N MET A 64 0.91 11.66 -0.95
CA MET A 64 -0.34 11.02 -0.57
C MET A 64 -0.21 9.50 -0.56
N SER A 65 0.35 8.93 -1.62
CA SER A 65 0.69 7.50 -1.69
C SER A 65 1.61 7.09 -0.55
N TYR A 66 2.66 7.88 -0.30
CA TYR A 66 3.58 7.61 0.79
C TYR A 66 2.90 7.61 2.17
N ARG A 67 2.06 8.61 2.47
CA ARG A 67 1.31 8.69 3.73
C ARG A 67 0.36 7.51 3.91
N ARG A 68 -0.34 7.10 2.86
CA ARG A 68 -1.24 5.94 2.88
C ARG A 68 -0.47 4.64 3.10
N MET A 69 0.60 4.41 2.35
CA MET A 69 1.43 3.19 2.51
C MET A 69 2.13 3.15 3.86
N ARG A 70 2.53 4.30 4.42
CA ARG A 70 3.03 4.40 5.81
C ARG A 70 1.96 4.01 6.83
N TRP A 71 0.69 4.40 6.62
CA TRP A 71 -0.41 3.96 7.49
C TRP A 71 -0.61 2.44 7.40
N VAL A 72 -0.58 1.88 6.19
CA VAL A 72 -0.67 0.42 5.97
C VAL A 72 0.47 -0.31 6.71
N GLN A 73 1.71 0.14 6.52
CA GLN A 73 2.87 -0.44 7.21
C GLN A 73 2.75 -0.33 8.74
N ARG A 74 2.22 0.77 9.29
CA ARG A 74 2.06 0.92 10.75
C ARG A 74 0.97 0.03 11.34
N LYS A 75 -0.06 -0.33 10.56
CA LYS A 75 -1.25 -1.03 11.06
C LYS A 75 -1.30 -2.52 10.70
N PHE A 76 -0.74 -2.90 9.55
CA PHE A 76 -0.88 -4.24 9.00
C PHE A 76 0.46 -4.95 8.76
N MET A 77 1.60 -4.29 8.97
CA MET A 77 2.90 -4.97 8.87
C MET A 77 3.06 -5.90 10.07
N ILE A 78 3.05 -7.20 9.79
CA ILE A 78 3.18 -8.24 10.82
C ILE A 78 4.64 -8.38 11.27
N TYR A 79 5.60 -8.10 10.38
CA TYR A 79 7.02 -8.27 10.68
C TYR A 79 7.88 -7.28 9.88
N ASN A 80 8.83 -6.65 10.57
CA ASN A 80 9.83 -5.76 9.97
C ASN A 80 11.23 -6.22 10.36
N TYR A 81 11.87 -6.96 9.47
CA TYR A 81 13.19 -7.53 9.72
C TYR A 81 14.28 -6.46 9.86
N CYS A 82 14.13 -5.29 9.24
CA CYS A 82 15.08 -4.18 9.38
C CYS A 82 15.13 -3.58 10.79
N THR A 83 14.12 -3.86 11.62
CA THR A 83 14.10 -3.46 13.03
C THR A 83 14.34 -4.62 13.99
N ASP A 84 14.58 -5.83 13.47
CA ASP A 84 14.78 -7.06 14.26
C ASP A 84 16.28 -7.27 14.58
N ALA A 85 16.79 -6.47 15.52
CA ALA A 85 18.18 -6.58 15.96
C ALA A 85 18.49 -7.93 16.63
N LYS A 86 17.48 -8.63 17.15
CA LYS A 86 17.66 -9.95 17.79
C LYS A 86 18.01 -11.01 16.75
N ARG A 87 17.35 -10.98 15.60
CA ARG A 87 17.66 -11.88 14.48
C ARG A 87 18.99 -11.57 13.82
N PHE A 88 19.41 -10.29 13.81
CA PHE A 88 20.63 -9.83 13.16
C PHE A 88 21.63 -9.21 14.16
N PRO A 89 22.25 -10.01 15.05
CA PRO A 89 23.15 -9.49 16.09
C PRO A 89 24.45 -8.89 15.53
N GLN A 90 24.83 -9.24 14.28
CA GLN A 90 25.98 -8.67 13.59
C GLN A 90 25.63 -7.45 12.71
N GLY A 91 24.38 -6.98 12.78
CA GLY A 91 23.87 -5.87 11.97
C GLY A 91 22.87 -6.34 10.91
N THR A 92 21.92 -5.47 10.59
CA THR A 92 20.88 -5.72 9.58
C THR A 92 21.47 -5.72 8.17
N PRO A 93 20.81 -6.39 7.21
CA PRO A 93 21.33 -6.45 5.86
C PRO A 93 21.27 -5.07 5.17
N ALA A 94 22.15 -4.88 4.17
CA ALA A 94 22.54 -3.55 3.68
C ALA A 94 21.37 -2.73 3.13
N GLU A 95 20.35 -3.39 2.57
CA GLU A 95 19.13 -2.77 2.06
C GLU A 95 18.35 -1.98 3.13
N CYS A 96 18.51 -2.30 4.41
CA CYS A 96 17.84 -1.59 5.50
C CYS A 96 18.38 -0.16 5.71
N LYS A 97 19.55 0.17 5.16
CA LYS A 97 20.15 1.52 5.24
C LYS A 97 19.66 2.46 4.14
N LEU A 98 18.97 1.93 3.13
CA LEU A 98 18.47 2.68 1.98
C LEU A 98 17.04 3.21 2.19
N ARG A 99 16.49 3.06 3.40
CA ARG A 99 15.10 3.39 3.75
C ARG A 99 14.95 4.77 4.38
#